data_AF-A0A3D3DQ09-F1
#
_entry.id   AF-A0A3D3DQ09-F1
#
_cell.length_a   1.000
_cell.length_b   1.000
_cell.length_c   1.000
_cell.angle_alpha   90.00
_cell.angle_beta   90.00
_cell.angle_gamma   90.00
#
_symmetry.space_group_name_H-M   'P 1'
#
loop_
_entity.id
_entity.type
_entity.pdbx_description
1 polymer ?
#
loop_
_entity_poly.entity_id
_entity_poly.type
_entity_poly.pdbx_seq_one_letter_code
_entity_poly.pdbx_strand_id
1 'polypeptide(L)' 'YIANGAVIMPSYGLSADDRAKATYQQLFPRREIIPLRIDDIAPGGGGIHCITQQQPGPSAG' A
#
# COMPACT_ATOMS: atom_id res chain seq x y z
N TYR A 1 -0.99 -2.63 -0.72
CA TYR A 1 -0.39 -3.96 -0.47
C TYR A 1 0.33 -3.92 0.88
N ILE A 2 0.06 -4.90 1.74
CA ILE A 2 0.69 -5.00 3.07
C ILE A 2 1.83 -6.02 2.96
N ALA A 3 3.06 -5.52 2.98
CA ALA A 3 4.27 -6.33 3.05
C ALA A 3 4.68 -6.54 4.52
N ASN A 4 5.74 -7.33 4.75
CA ASN A 4 6.22 -7.65 6.10
C ASN A 4 6.47 -6.37 6.92
N GLY A 5 7.33 -5.48 6.43
CA GLY A 5 7.73 -4.23 7.11
C GLY A 5 7.13 -2.95 6.54
N ALA A 6 6.29 -3.02 5.50
CA ALA A 6 5.81 -1.83 4.80
C ALA A 6 4.35 -1.98 4.35
N VAL A 7 3.70 -0.86 4.10
CA VAL A 7 2.42 -0.77 3.41
C VAL A 7 2.62 0.07 2.16
N ILE A 8 2.45 -0.54 1.00
CA ILE A 8 2.45 0.16 -0.28
C ILE A 8 1.02 0.63 -0.56
N MET A 9 0.75 1.91 -0.41
CA MET A 9 -0.58 2.50 -0.61
C MET A 9 -0.65 3.24 -1.94
N PRO A 10 -1.84 3.33 -2.59
CA PRO A 10 -1.98 4.15 -3.78
C PRO A 10 -1.88 5.63 -3.43
N SER A 11 -1.28 6.41 -4.32
CA SER A 11 -1.34 7.87 -4.34
C SER A 11 -1.89 8.31 -5.68
N TYR A 12 -2.82 9.27 -5.65
CA TYR A 12 -3.51 9.83 -6.81
C TYR A 12 -3.05 11.25 -7.16
N GLY A 13 -2.04 11.78 -6.46
CA GLY A 13 -1.55 13.15 -6.66
C GLY A 13 -2.51 14.19 -6.09
N LEU A 14 -3.32 13.77 -5.11
CA LEU A 14 -4.34 14.57 -4.48
C LEU A 14 -3.92 14.91 -3.05
N SER A 15 -4.37 16.06 -2.53
CA SER A 15 -4.14 16.42 -1.11
C SER A 15 -4.75 15.42 -0.12
N ALA A 16 -5.69 14.59 -0.57
CA ALA A 16 -6.24 13.49 0.22
C ALA A 16 -5.22 12.37 0.48
N ASP A 17 -4.16 12.25 -0.32
CA ASP A 17 -3.12 11.23 -0.17
C ASP A 17 -2.41 11.38 1.18
N ASP A 18 -2.17 12.60 1.65
CA ASP A 18 -1.52 12.87 2.95
C ASP A 18 -2.39 12.40 4.11
N ARG A 19 -3.71 12.67 4.03
CA ARG A 19 -4.66 12.18 5.04
C ARG A 19 -4.73 10.66 5.04
N ALA A 20 -4.77 10.04 3.86
CA ALA A 20 -4.76 8.60 3.74
C ALA A 20 -3.47 8.01 4.33
N LYS A 21 -2.30 8.58 4.02
CA LYS A 21 -1.00 8.18 4.57
C LYS A 21 -0.97 8.28 6.10
N ALA A 22 -1.49 9.37 6.66
CA ALA A 22 -1.58 9.54 8.12
C ALA A 22 -2.44 8.44 8.77
N THR A 23 -3.60 8.12 8.17
CA THR A 23 -4.46 7.02 8.64
C THR A 23 -3.73 5.67 8.58
N TYR A 24 -3.06 5.36 7.47
CA TYR A 24 -2.25 4.15 7.36
C TYR A 24 -1.15 4.08 8.42
N GLN A 25 -0.49 5.21 8.72
CA GLN A 25 0.57 5.27 9.72
C GLN A 25 0.04 5.00 11.13
N GLN A 26 -1.16 5.49 11.47
CA GLN A 26 -1.82 5.21 12.74
C GLN A 26 -2.21 3.72 12.88
N LEU A 27 -2.71 3.11 11.80
CA LEU A 27 -3.12 1.71 11.78
C LEU A 27 -1.94 0.73 11.79
N PHE A 28 -0.81 1.12 11.19
CA PHE A 28 0.38 0.30 11.05
C PHE A 28 1.62 1.00 11.62
N PRO A 29 1.68 1.25 12.93
CA PRO A 29 2.71 2.10 13.55
C PRO A 29 4.13 1.55 13.44
N ARG A 30 4.28 0.26 13.14
CA ARG A 30 5.58 -0.42 12.96
C ARG A 30 5.94 -0.70 11.50
N ARG A 31 5.15 -0.19 10.55
CA ARG A 31 5.40 -0.36 9.12
C ARG A 31 5.69 0.98 8.47
N GLU A 32 6.58 0.97 7.50
CA GLU A 32 6.80 2.12 6.62
C GLU A 32 5.60 2.27 5.67
N ILE A 33 5.03 3.47 5.60
CA ILE A 33 3.94 3.77 4.66
C ILE A 33 4.52 4.40 3.40
N ILE A 34 4.50 3.63 2.31
CA ILE A 34 5.08 4.00 1.02
C ILE A 34 3.93 4.33 0.05
N PRO A 35 3.67 5.62 -0.24
CA PRO A 35 2.75 6.00 -1.29
C PRO A 35 3.38 5.78 -2.67
N LEU A 36 2.67 5.11 -3.56
CA LEU A 36 3.08 4.88 -4.95
C LEU A 36 2.05 5.52 -5.89
N ARG A 37 2.51 6.32 -6.86
CA ARG A 37 1.64 6.89 -7.91
C ARG A 37 1.16 5.76 -8.83
N ILE A 38 -0.14 5.70 -9.08
CA ILE A 38 -0.76 4.59 -9.82
C ILE A 38 -1.56 5.04 -11.05
N ASP A 39 -1.21 6.19 -11.61
CA ASP A 39 -1.93 6.81 -12.73
C ASP A 39 -2.01 5.89 -13.96
N ASP A 40 -1.01 5.01 -14.14
CA ASP A 40 -0.94 4.07 -15.26
C ASP A 40 -1.79 2.80 -15.07
N ILE A 41 -2.17 2.46 -13.83
CA ILE A 41 -2.92 1.22 -13.53
C ILE A 41 -4.36 1.48 -13.07
N ALA A 42 -4.62 2.63 -12.43
CA ALA A 42 -5.95 2.99 -11.95
C ALA A 42 -7.01 3.03 -13.08
N PRO A 43 -6.72 3.58 -14.28
CA PRO A 43 -7.66 3.57 -15.40
C PRO A 43 -8.05 2.16 -15.88
N GLY A 44 -7.23 1.14 -15.58
CA GLY A 44 -7.53 -0.26 -15.87
C GLY A 44 -8.57 -0.89 -14.93
N GLY A 45 -9.14 -0.13 -13.98
CA GLY A 45 -10.19 -0.58 -13.07
C GLY A 45 -9.70 -1.26 -11.79
N GLY A 46 -8.40 -1.13 -11.48
CA GLY A 46 -7.79 -1.76 -10.30
C GLY A 46 -6.79 -0.86 -9.58
N GLY A 47 -6.10 -1.43 -8.60
CA GLY A 47 -5.01 -0.77 -7.89
C GLY A 47 -3.95 -1.76 -7.45
N ILE A 48 -3.02 -1.32 -6.60
CA ILE A 48 -1.88 -2.13 -6.16
C ILE A 48 -2.32 -3.51 -5.63
N HIS A 49 -3.37 -3.56 -4.81
CA HIS A 49 -3.86 -4.83 -4.25
C HIS A 49 -4.34 -5.81 -5.33
N CYS A 50 -5.02 -5.30 -6.37
CA CYS A 50 -5.63 -6.10 -7.44
C CYS A 50 -4.59 -6.83 -8.30
N ILE A 51 -3.33 -6.36 -8.31
CA ILE A 51 -2.25 -6.88 -9.16
C ILE A 51 -1.09 -7.49 -8.35
N THR A 52 -1.31 -7.75 -7.06
CA THR A 52 -0.32 -8.36 -6.17
C THR A 52 -0.86 -9.64 -5.57
N GLN A 53 0.00 -10.64 -5.41
CA GLN A 53 -0.30 -11.86 -4.68
C GLN A 53 0.84 -12.14 -3.69
N GLN A 54 0.57 -12.07 -2.39
CA GLN A 54 1.56 -12.43 -1.38
C GLN A 54 1.81 -13.95 -1.36
N GLN A 55 3.05 -14.33 -1.10
CA GLN A 55 3.43 -15.67 -0.67
C GLN A 55 4.04 -15.57 0.73
N PRO A 56 3.50 -16.28 1.72
CA PRO A 56 4.09 -16.34 3.05
C PRO A 56 5.52 -16.89 2.99
N GLY A 57 6.38 -16.39 3.86
CA GLY A 57 7.64 -17.06 4.14
C GLY A 57 7.40 -18.43 4.79
N PRO A 58 8.45 -19.26 4.92
CA PRO A 58 8.37 -20.49 5.71
C PRO A 58 7.81 -20.19 7.10
N SER A 59 6.96 -21.09 7.62
CA SER A 59 6.57 -21.03 9.02
C SER A 59 7.84 -21.09 9.89
N ALA A 60 7.95 -20.18 10.87
CA ALA A 60 8.92 -20.38 11.93
C ALA A 60 8.51 -21.65 12.68
N GLY A 61 9.34 -22.69 12.59
CA GLY A 61 9.18 -23.92 13.36
C GLY A 61 9.42 -23.71 14.85
#